data_AF-A0A1R3FS85-F1
#
_entry.id   AF-A0A1R3FS85-F1
#
_cell.length_a   1.000
_cell.length_b   1.000
_cell.length_c   1.000
_cell.angle_alpha   90.00
_cell.angle_beta   90.00
_cell.angle_gamma   90.00
#
_symmetry.space_group_name_H-M   'P 1'
#
loop_
_entity.id
_entity.type
_entity.pdbx_description
1 polymer ?
#
loop_
_entity_poly.entity_id
_entity_poly.type
_entity_poly.pdbx_seq_one_letter_code
_entity_poly.pdbx_strand_id
1 'polypeptide(L)'
;MQNQRIRIRLKAFDYKLIDASTAEIVETAKRTGAQVRGPIPLPTRKERFTVLTSPHVNKDARDQYEIRTHKRLIDIVEPTDKTVDALMRLDLAAGVDVQISLG
;
A
#
# COMPACT_ATOMS: atom_id res chain seq x y z
N MET A 1 10.14 28.61 0.04
CA MET A 1 8.87 27.87 0.26
C MET A 1 9.26 26.43 0.50
N GLN A 2 8.98 25.90 1.69
CA GLN A 2 9.42 24.56 2.10
C GLN A 2 8.91 23.53 1.09
N ASN A 3 9.81 22.67 0.60
CA ASN A 3 9.47 21.52 -0.25
C ASN A 3 8.58 20.56 0.55
N GLN A 4 7.29 20.86 0.65
CA GLN A 4 6.30 19.99 1.28
C GLN A 4 6.19 18.74 0.41
N ARG A 5 6.78 17.64 0.86
CA ARG A 5 6.73 16.37 0.15
C ARG A 5 5.63 15.53 0.77
N ILE A 6 4.73 15.02 -0.05
CA ILE A 6 3.68 14.11 0.42
C ILE A 6 4.16 12.69 0.22
N ARG A 7 4.15 11.91 1.29
CA ARG A 7 4.44 10.49 1.28
C ARG A 7 3.18 9.68 1.47
N ILE A 8 2.87 8.82 0.52
CA ILE A 8 1.73 7.91 0.60
C ILE A 8 2.28 6.50 0.72
N ARG A 9 1.99 5.84 1.84
CA ARG A 9 2.32 4.44 2.06
C ARG A 9 1.04 3.63 1.96
N LEU A 10 1.04 2.66 1.06
CA LEU A 10 -0.07 1.74 0.84
C LEU A 10 0.31 0.38 1.42
N LYS A 11 -0.63 -0.28 2.09
CA LYS A 11 -0.50 -1.67 2.57
C LYS A 11 -1.75 -2.46 2.20
N ALA A 12 -1.57 -3.68 1.73
CA ALA A 12 -2.67 -4.59 1.47
C ALA A 12 -2.22 -6.05 1.59
N PHE A 13 -3.20 -6.95 1.73
CA PHE A 13 -2.95 -8.40 1.67
C PHE A 13 -3.01 -8.94 0.24
N ASP A 14 -3.81 -8.33 -0.64
CA ASP A 14 -3.85 -8.67 -2.07
C ASP A 14 -2.97 -7.71 -2.89
N TYR A 15 -2.11 -8.29 -3.71
CA TYR A 15 -1.22 -7.54 -4.60
C TYR A 15 -1.98 -6.90 -5.78
N LYS A 16 -3.08 -7.51 -6.25
CA LYS A 16 -3.83 -6.98 -7.40
C LYS A 16 -4.53 -5.68 -7.04
N LEU A 17 -5.18 -5.65 -5.87
CA LEU A 17 -5.88 -4.48 -5.37
C LEU A 17 -4.92 -3.31 -5.12
N ILE A 18 -3.78 -3.55 -4.46
CA ILE A 18 -2.83 -2.47 -4.20
C ILE A 18 -2.22 -1.93 -5.49
N ASP A 19 -1.90 -2.77 -6.48
CA ASP A 19 -1.32 -2.31 -7.74
C ASP A 19 -2.34 -1.49 -8.56
N ALA A 20 -3.62 -1.90 -8.58
CA ALA A 20 -4.70 -1.13 -9.19
C ALA A 20 -4.90 0.24 -8.51
N SER A 21 -5.05 0.27 -7.18
CA SER A 21 -5.22 1.54 -6.43
C SER A 21 -3.99 2.44 -6.55
N THR A 22 -2.80 1.86 -6.57
CA THR A 22 -1.56 2.60 -6.77
C THR A 22 -1.52 3.26 -8.14
N ALA A 23 -1.95 2.57 -9.21
CA ALA A 23 -2.01 3.12 -10.55
C ALA A 23 -3.00 4.29 -10.64
N GLU A 24 -4.17 4.16 -10.01
CA GLU A 24 -5.20 5.21 -9.97
C GLU A 24 -4.73 6.48 -9.23
N ILE A 25 -4.05 6.33 -8.09
CA ILE A 25 -3.45 7.45 -7.36
C ILE A 25 -2.41 8.17 -8.23
N VAL A 26 -1.56 7.40 -8.92
CA VAL A 26 -0.51 7.96 -9.78
C VAL A 26 -1.11 8.67 -10.99
N GLU A 27 -2.15 8.11 -11.61
CA GLU A 27 -2.84 8.74 -12.73
C GLU A 27 -3.51 10.06 -12.31
N THR A 28 -4.18 10.05 -11.16
CA THR A 28 -4.85 11.24 -10.60
C THR A 28 -3.83 12.35 -10.32
N ALA A 29 -2.71 12.02 -9.68
CA ALA A 29 -1.66 12.98 -9.39
C ALA A 29 -0.95 13.51 -10.66
N LYS A 30 -0.84 12.69 -11.72
CA LYS A 30 -0.37 13.15 -13.04
C LYS A 30 -1.37 14.09 -13.71
N ARG A 31 -2.67 13.81 -13.60
CA ARG A 31 -3.74 14.63 -14.18
C ARG A 31 -3.79 16.04 -13.57
N THR A 32 -3.48 16.16 -12.28
CA THR A 32 -3.41 17.45 -11.58
C THR A 32 -2.07 18.19 -11.79
N GLY A 33 -1.13 17.60 -12.53
CA GLY A 33 0.16 18.20 -12.87
C GLY A 33 1.23 18.10 -11.78
N ALA A 34 1.03 17.29 -10.75
CA ALA A 34 2.03 17.10 -9.70
C ALA A 34 3.17 16.19 -10.17
N GLN A 35 4.40 16.50 -9.75
CA GLN A 35 5.54 15.64 -10.04
C GLN A 35 5.57 14.45 -9.07
N VAL A 36 5.28 13.26 -9.59
CA VAL A 36 5.21 12.01 -8.81
C VAL A 36 6.46 11.18 -9.02
N ARG A 37 7.09 10.72 -7.93
CA ARG A 37 8.00 9.59 -7.97
C ARG A 37 7.15 8.33 -7.93
N GLY A 38 7.17 7.63 -9.07
CA GLY A 38 6.30 6.50 -9.39
C GLY A 38 6.28 5.42 -8.31
N PRO A 39 5.34 4.48 -8.42
CA PRO A 39 5.04 3.59 -7.31
C PRO A 39 6.22 2.68 -7.00
N ILE A 40 6.83 2.91 -5.83
CA ILE A 40 8.01 2.19 -5.38
C ILE A 40 7.53 0.94 -4.63
N PRO A 41 7.76 -0.27 -5.18
CA PRO A 41 7.42 -1.49 -4.47
C PRO A 41 8.40 -1.67 -3.31
N LEU A 42 7.87 -1.68 -2.08
CA LEU A 42 8.64 -2.04 -0.92
C LEU A 42 8.62 -3.56 -0.72
N PRO A 43 9.64 -4.14 -0.08
CA PRO A 43 9.68 -5.57 0.21
C PRO A 43 8.42 -6.04 0.93
N THR A 44 7.85 -7.14 0.43
CA THR A 44 6.68 -7.77 1.05
C THR A 44 7.07 -8.39 2.37
N ARG A 45 6.34 -8.07 3.44
CA ARG A 45 6.52 -8.77 4.71
C ARG A 45 5.79 -10.11 4.62
N LYS A 46 6.50 -11.20 4.87
CA LYS A 46 5.94 -12.56 4.91
C LYS A 46 6.06 -13.09 6.33
N GLU A 47 4.93 -13.32 6.97
CA GLU A 47 4.86 -13.90 8.31
C GLU A 47 4.34 -15.33 8.16
N ARG A 48 5.10 -16.32 8.64
CA ARG A 48 4.79 -17.74 8.49
C ARG A 48 4.39 -18.32 9.84
N PHE A 49 3.29 -19.05 9.86
CA PHE A 49 2.74 -19.69 11.04
C PHE A 49 2.57 -21.18 10.74
N THR A 50 2.99 -22.02 11.69
CA THR A 50 2.81 -23.46 11.62
C THR A 50 1.92 -23.89 12.76
N VAL A 51 0.76 -24.44 12.43
CA VAL A 51 -0.25 -24.86 13.40
C VAL A 51 -0.42 -26.37 13.31
N LEU A 52 -0.67 -27.03 14.43
CA LEU A 52 -1.02 -28.44 14.43
C LEU A 52 -2.45 -28.59 13.95
N THR A 53 -2.65 -29.43 12.93
CA THR A 53 -3.99 -29.72 12.39
C THR A 53 -4.78 -30.60 13.35
N SER A 54 -4.10 -31.51 14.06
CA SER A 54 -4.73 -32.45 14.99
C SER A 54 -4.74 -31.89 16.43
N PRO A 55 -5.86 -32.00 17.16
CA PRO A 55 -5.94 -31.55 18.54
C PRO A 55 -5.19 -32.47 19.52
N HIS A 56 -4.86 -33.71 19.13
CA HIS A 56 -4.17 -34.67 20.02
C HIS A 56 -3.21 -35.60 19.26
N VAL A 57 -2.06 -35.90 19.89
CA VAL A 57 -1.02 -36.89 19.52
C VAL A 57 -0.25 -36.64 18.21
N ASN A 58 -0.90 -36.21 17.12
CA ASN A 58 -0.24 -36.18 15.81
C ASN A 58 0.62 -34.93 15.60
N LYS A 59 1.93 -35.02 15.87
CA LYS A 59 2.91 -33.90 15.77
C LYS A 59 3.35 -33.58 14.33
N ASP A 60 3.24 -34.54 13.42
CA ASP A 60 3.68 -34.42 12.03
C ASP A 60 2.59 -33.84 11.12
N ALA A 61 1.33 -33.90 11.55
CA ALA A 61 0.21 -33.21 10.92
C ALA A 61 0.28 -31.71 11.22
N ARG A 62 0.94 -30.95 10.34
CA ARG A 62 1.14 -29.50 10.46
C ARG A 62 0.66 -28.78 9.22
N ASP A 63 -0.16 -27.75 9.42
CA ASP A 63 -0.50 -26.79 8.38
C ASP A 63 0.42 -25.58 8.46
N GLN A 64 0.86 -25.12 7.30
CA GLN A 64 1.69 -23.93 7.17
C GLN A 64 0.86 -22.84 6.50
N TYR A 65 0.59 -21.79 7.25
CA TYR A 65 -0.09 -20.59 6.76
C TYR A 65 0.92 -19.46 6.66
N GLU A 66 0.69 -18.53 5.74
CA GLU A 66 1.44 -17.29 5.71
C GLU A 66 0.54 -16.09 5.47
N ILE A 67 0.89 -14.98 6.12
CA ILE A 67 0.31 -13.67 5.87
C ILE A 67 1.34 -12.89 5.06
N ARG A 68 0.91 -12.45 3.88
CA ARG A 68 1.72 -11.58 3.01
C ARG A 68 1.17 -10.17 3.08
N THR A 69 1.97 -9.23 3.54
CA THR A 69 1.65 -7.80 3.48
C THR A 69 2.46 -7.16 2.37
N HIS A 70 1.76 -6.75 1.32
CA HIS A 70 2.31 -5.99 0.21
C HIS A 70 2.36 -4.51 0.59
N LYS A 71 3.48 -3.86 0.26
CA LYS A 71 3.73 -2.46 0.59
C LYS A 71 4.11 -1.70 -0.67
N ARG A 72 3.51 -0.53 -0.87
CA ARG A 72 3.91 0.42 -1.92
C ARG A 72 4.15 1.79 -1.28
N LEU A 73 5.08 2.53 -1.87
CA LEU A 73 5.39 3.91 -1.48
C LEU A 73 5.25 4.80 -2.70
N ILE A 74 4.57 5.92 -2.56
CA ILE A 74 4.47 6.97 -3.56
C ILE A 74 4.95 8.26 -2.90
N ASP A 75 5.90 8.93 -3.55
CA ASP A 75 6.40 10.23 -3.09
C ASP A 75 5.98 11.30 -4.11
N ILE A 76 5.22 12.31 -3.67
CA ILE A 76 4.87 13.48 -4.49
C ILE A 76 5.85 14.60 -4.13
N VAL A 77 6.63 15.05 -5.11
CA VAL A 77 7.74 16.00 -4.92
C VAL A 77 7.22 17.44 -4.86
N GLU A 78 6.28 17.77 -5.75
CA GLU A 78 5.67 19.09 -5.87
C GLU A 78 4.14 18.92 -5.81
N PRO A 79 3.52 19.00 -4.62
CA PRO A 79 2.08 18.96 -4.50
C PRO A 79 1.47 20.30 -4.95
N THR A 80 0.41 20.23 -5.74
CA THR A 80 -0.48 21.38 -5.97
C THR A 80 -1.71 21.27 -5.07
N ASP A 81 -2.34 22.39 -4.70
CA ASP A 81 -3.54 22.38 -3.84
C ASP A 81 -4.65 21.50 -4.43
N LYS A 82 -4.81 21.55 -5.76
CA LYS A 82 -5.72 20.68 -6.51
C LYS A 82 -5.42 19.19 -6.35
N THR A 83 -4.15 18.83 -6.18
CA THR A 83 -3.73 17.44 -5.95
C THR A 83 -4.09 16.97 -4.56
N VAL A 84 -3.94 17.82 -3.54
CA VAL A 84 -4.31 17.47 -2.15
C VAL A 84 -5.81 17.19 -2.06
N ASP A 85 -6.63 18.06 -2.64
CA ASP A 85 -8.08 17.89 -2.68
C ASP A 85 -8.52 16.65 -3.45
N ALA A 86 -7.86 16.36 -4.58
CA ALA A 86 -8.16 15.19 -5.40
C ALA A 86 -7.82 13.88 -4.67
N LEU A 87 -6.73 13.85 -3.90
CA LEU A 87 -6.32 12.68 -3.13
C LEU A 87 -7.23 12.40 -1.94
N MET A 88 -7.78 13.44 -1.29
CA MET A 88 -8.73 13.26 -0.18
C MET A 88 -10.12 12.80 -0.65
N ARG A 89 -10.49 13.08 -1.90
CA ARG A 89 -11.78 12.67 -2.49
C ARG A 89 -11.74 11.30 -3.17
N LEU A 90 -10.57 10.67 -3.27
CA LEU A 90 -10.44 9.42 -4.01
C LEU A 90 -10.99 8.26 -3.16
N ASP A 91 -12.04 7.62 -3.65
CA ASP A 91 -12.60 6.41 -3.04
C ASP A 91 -11.72 5.22 -3.40
N LEU A 92 -10.90 4.82 -2.43
CA LEU A 92 -9.99 3.68 -2.59
C LEU A 92 -10.72 2.35 -2.36
N ALA A 93 -10.27 1.31 -3.06
CA ALA A 93 -10.83 -0.03 -2.93
C ALA A 93 -10.77 -0.54 -1.49
N ALA A 94 -11.87 -1.17 -1.04
CA ALA A 94 -11.93 -1.80 0.27
C ALA A 94 -10.82 -2.86 0.43
N GLY A 95 -10.00 -2.72 1.47
CA GLY A 95 -8.90 -3.64 1.77
C GLY A 95 -7.49 -3.10 1.51
N VAL A 96 -7.36 -1.85 1.05
CA VAL A 96 -6.08 -1.12 0.99
C VAL A 96 -6.01 -0.12 2.15
N ASP A 97 -5.01 -0.28 3.00
CA ASP A 97 -4.67 0.66 4.08
C ASP A 97 -3.75 1.76 3.53
N VAL A 98 -4.13 3.02 3.74
CA VAL A 98 -3.45 4.18 3.18
C VAL A 98 -3.01 5.11 4.30
N GLN A 99 -1.71 5.36 4.35
CA GLN A 99 -1.11 6.27 5.31
C GLN A 99 -0.46 7.43 4.58
N ILE A 100 -0.94 8.64 4.83
CA ILE A 100 -0.40 9.88 4.28
C ILE A 100 0.48 10.54 5.34
N SER A 101 1.70 10.89 4.96
CA SER A 101 2.65 11.66 5.78
C SER A 101 3.03 12.92 5.03
N LEU A 102 2.83 14.08 5.66
CA LEU A 102 3.40 15.33 5.18
C LEU A 102 4.80 15.49 5.80
N GLY A 103 5.78 15.88 4.99
CA GLY A 103 7.15 16.18 5.41
C GLY A 103 7.60 17.56 4.98
#